data_AF-A0A8T7I3W1-F1
#
_entry.id   AF-A0A8T7I3W1-F1
#
_cell.length_a   1.000
_cell.length_b   1.000
_cell.length_c   1.000
_cell.angle_alpha   90.00
_cell.angle_beta   90.00
_cell.angle_gamma   90.00
#
_symmetry.space_group_name_H-M   'P 1'
#
loop_
_entity.id
_entity.type
_entity.pdbx_description
1 polymer ?
#
loop_
_entity_poly.entity_id
_entity_poly.type
_entity_poly.pdbx_seq_one_letter_code
_entity_poly.pdbx_strand_id
1 'polypeptide(L)'
;MQLIDFYPLIIVLLIAAVVFLLITFIFNRRISNNSSVKYYRQLTYNLYLVILLIAVIAASPIESELKGQILSLIGIVISGAIALSSTTLLGNTLAGVLLKVTKSFRSGDFISVNDYTGKVASRSLLNIEIQTFDRGLIFLPNVYLIQNPMKVFPKSGLFISVEVSLGYDVQRTKVEKALLSAAEKLGIENAYVEIKGLLDFSVQYALHALVTNLESYMSIKSKLHAMVIDELHHSDIEIVSPNFMNTRALSDTPVIPESIEEKTELEKALDENIDAIIFDKANHADKLEVLQQKKERVLKLLSKESDDSSRAERLRYKLEVIDKAIEKIKREIDLH
;
A
#
# COMPACT_ATOMS: atom_id res chain seq x y z
N MET A 1 -32.48 -29.01 50.14
CA MET A 1 -31.70 -29.61 49.02
C MET A 1 -31.31 -31.01 49.41
N GLN A 2 -31.64 -31.98 48.57
CA GLN A 2 -31.17 -33.35 48.74
C GLN A 2 -29.77 -33.46 48.12
N LEU A 3 -28.93 -34.40 48.58
CA LEU A 3 -27.61 -34.64 47.96
C LEU A 3 -27.69 -34.93 46.45
N ILE A 4 -28.83 -35.40 45.97
CA ILE A 4 -29.12 -35.72 44.58
C ILE A 4 -29.04 -34.47 43.68
N ASP A 5 -29.37 -33.29 44.20
CA ASP A 5 -29.36 -32.02 43.45
C ASP A 5 -27.93 -31.62 43.00
N PHE A 6 -26.90 -32.15 43.66
CA PHE A 6 -25.49 -31.86 43.36
C PHE A 6 -24.86 -32.81 42.34
N TYR A 7 -25.54 -33.91 41.97
CA TYR A 7 -25.04 -34.87 40.96
C TYR A 7 -24.64 -34.22 39.62
N PRO A 8 -25.44 -33.32 38.99
CA PRO A 8 -25.03 -32.66 37.75
C PRO A 8 -23.76 -31.81 37.92
N LEU A 9 -23.61 -31.12 39.05
CA LEU A 9 -22.42 -30.31 39.35
C LEU A 9 -21.18 -31.19 39.47
N ILE A 10 -21.28 -32.32 40.18
CA ILE A 10 -20.18 -33.28 40.35
C ILE A 10 -19.74 -33.86 39.00
N ILE A 11 -20.70 -34.23 38.13
CA ILE A 11 -20.40 -34.69 36.78
C ILE A 11 -19.66 -33.62 35.98
N VAL A 12 -20.15 -32.38 36.00
CA VAL A 12 -19.51 -31.28 35.25
C VAL A 12 -18.09 -31.04 35.74
N LEU A 13 -17.84 -31.06 37.05
CA LEU A 13 -16.50 -30.92 37.61
C LEU A 13 -15.58 -32.08 37.22
N LEU A 14 -16.10 -33.31 37.18
CA LEU A 14 -15.33 -34.49 36.77
C LEU A 14 -14.97 -34.41 35.28
N ILE A 15 -15.93 -34.07 34.42
CA ILE A 15 -15.69 -33.84 32.98
C ILE A 15 -14.67 -32.71 32.79
N ALA A 16 -14.84 -31.61 33.50
CA ALA A 16 -13.92 -30.47 33.45
C ALA A 16 -12.49 -30.87 33.85
N ALA A 17 -12.33 -31.64 34.93
CA ALA A 17 -11.03 -32.15 35.35
C ALA A 17 -10.38 -33.04 34.27
N VAL A 18 -11.15 -33.94 33.65
CA VAL A 18 -10.66 -34.78 32.54
C VAL A 18 -10.24 -33.92 31.34
N VAL A 19 -11.05 -32.93 30.95
CA VAL A 19 -10.73 -32.00 29.86
C VAL A 19 -9.47 -31.18 30.18
N PHE A 20 -9.33 -30.69 31.41
CA PHE A 20 -8.14 -29.96 31.85
C PHE A 20 -6.88 -30.82 31.79
N LEU A 21 -6.97 -32.08 32.22
CA LEU A 21 -5.87 -33.05 32.12
C LEU A 21 -5.50 -33.31 30.65
N LEU A 22 -6.47 -33.44 29.75
CA LEU A 22 -6.24 -33.60 28.32
C LEU A 22 -5.55 -32.38 27.70
N ILE A 23 -6.04 -31.17 28.00
CA ILE A 23 -5.44 -29.90 27.54
C ILE A 23 -3.97 -29.85 28.01
N THR A 24 -3.74 -30.09 29.29
CA THR A 24 -2.40 -30.07 29.90
C THR A 24 -1.50 -31.15 29.29
N PHE A 25 -2.02 -32.35 29.05
CA PHE A 25 -1.28 -33.45 28.42
C PHE A 25 -0.85 -33.09 26.98
N ILE A 26 -1.77 -32.53 26.18
CA ILE A 26 -1.48 -32.11 24.80
C ILE A 26 -0.39 -31.03 24.78
N PHE A 27 -0.50 -30.01 25.64
CA PHE A 27 0.48 -28.93 25.69
C PHE A 27 1.81 -29.36 26.32
N ASN A 28 1.82 -30.25 27.30
CA ASN A 28 3.06 -30.77 27.89
C ASN A 28 3.81 -31.73 26.94
N ARG A 29 3.09 -32.45 26.07
CA ARG A 29 3.68 -33.31 25.05
C ARG A 29 4.32 -32.50 23.92
N ARG A 30 3.85 -31.27 23.69
CA ARG A 30 4.44 -30.31 22.74
C ARG A 30 5.57 -29.53 23.45
N ILE A 31 6.74 -30.17 23.62
CA ILE A 31 7.96 -29.48 24.09
C ILE A 31 8.43 -28.55 22.98
N SER A 32 7.93 -27.32 22.98
CA SER A 32 8.41 -26.26 22.10
C SER A 32 8.55 -24.99 22.92
N ASN A 33 9.78 -24.46 22.96
CA ASN A 33 10.09 -23.21 23.66
C ASN A 33 9.66 -21.96 22.85
N ASN A 34 8.87 -22.15 21.79
CA ASN A 34 8.37 -21.10 20.94
C ASN A 34 7.35 -20.22 21.70
N SER A 35 7.53 -18.90 21.61
CA SER A 35 6.65 -17.89 22.22
C SER A 35 5.20 -18.03 21.76
N SER A 36 4.95 -18.46 20.52
CA SER A 36 3.59 -18.70 19.99
C SER A 36 2.86 -19.81 20.75
N VAL A 37 3.56 -20.90 21.10
CA VAL A 37 2.95 -22.03 21.83
C VAL A 37 2.54 -21.61 23.25
N LYS A 38 3.33 -20.74 23.89
CA LYS A 38 2.97 -20.16 25.20
C LYS A 38 1.71 -19.30 25.10
N TYR A 39 1.59 -18.48 24.07
CA TYR A 39 0.39 -17.66 23.82
C TYR A 39 -0.86 -18.52 23.58
N TYR A 40 -0.79 -19.51 22.70
CA TYR A 40 -1.93 -20.41 22.44
C TYR A 40 -2.36 -21.16 23.70
N ARG A 41 -1.40 -21.64 24.49
CA ARG A 41 -1.68 -22.30 25.76
C ARG A 41 -2.41 -21.38 26.74
N GLN A 42 -1.95 -20.13 26.88
CA GLN A 42 -2.61 -19.14 27.74
C GLN A 42 -4.05 -18.86 27.27
N LEU A 43 -4.24 -18.68 25.96
CA LEU A 43 -5.56 -18.44 25.37
C LEU A 43 -6.50 -19.63 25.62
N THR A 44 -6.02 -20.86 25.45
CA THR A 44 -6.81 -22.07 25.72
C THR A 44 -7.21 -22.19 27.18
N TYR A 45 -6.32 -21.88 28.14
CA TYR A 45 -6.67 -21.90 29.56
C TYR A 45 -7.68 -20.82 29.94
N ASN A 46 -7.53 -19.59 29.42
CA ASN A 46 -8.50 -18.52 29.63
C ASN A 46 -9.88 -18.90 29.08
N LEU A 47 -9.94 -19.47 27.87
CA LEU A 47 -11.19 -19.93 27.27
C LEU A 47 -11.83 -21.09 28.07
N TYR A 48 -11.00 -22.06 28.51
CA TYR A 48 -11.45 -23.15 29.37
C TYR A 48 -12.06 -22.63 30.68
N LEU A 49 -11.42 -21.65 31.32
CA LEU A 49 -11.93 -21.05 32.56
C LEU A 49 -13.30 -20.39 32.37
N VAL A 50 -13.49 -19.64 31.27
CA VAL A 50 -14.79 -19.02 30.95
C VAL A 50 -15.87 -20.09 30.73
N ILE A 51 -15.57 -21.13 29.94
CA ILE A 51 -16.51 -22.23 29.69
C ILE A 51 -16.84 -22.99 30.98
N LEU A 52 -15.84 -23.24 31.83
CA LEU A 52 -16.00 -23.90 33.12
C LEU A 52 -16.93 -23.11 34.04
N LEU A 53 -16.74 -21.79 34.15
CA LEU A 53 -17.61 -20.94 34.96
C LEU A 53 -19.07 -21.02 34.49
N ILE A 54 -19.30 -20.96 33.18
CA ILE A 54 -20.64 -21.10 32.60
C ILE A 54 -21.23 -22.49 32.91
N ALA A 55 -20.44 -23.55 32.74
CA ALA A 55 -20.87 -24.92 33.00
C ALA A 55 -21.19 -25.17 34.48
N VAL A 56 -20.39 -24.62 35.40
CA VAL A 56 -20.62 -24.69 36.85
C VAL A 56 -21.92 -23.98 37.23
N ILE A 57 -22.15 -22.76 36.73
CA ILE A 57 -23.42 -22.05 36.95
C ILE A 57 -24.59 -22.83 36.36
N ALA A 58 -24.41 -23.41 35.17
CA ALA A 58 -25.42 -24.22 34.50
C ALA A 58 -25.72 -25.55 35.21
N ALA A 59 -24.79 -26.09 36.00
CA ALA A 59 -24.98 -27.33 36.76
C ALA A 59 -25.23 -27.08 38.26
N SER A 60 -25.13 -25.84 38.72
CA SER A 60 -25.34 -25.46 40.10
C SER A 60 -26.80 -25.69 40.51
N PRO A 61 -27.06 -26.25 41.70
CA PRO A 61 -28.41 -26.50 42.20
C PRO A 61 -29.04 -25.21 42.77
N ILE A 62 -29.11 -24.19 41.92
CA ILE A 62 -29.77 -22.91 42.19
C ILE A 62 -31.19 -22.96 41.60
N GLU A 63 -32.10 -22.14 42.13
CA GLU A 63 -33.43 -21.93 41.57
C GLU A 63 -33.38 -21.65 40.06
N SER A 64 -34.22 -22.36 39.31
CA SER A 64 -34.22 -22.35 37.84
C SER A 64 -34.39 -20.93 37.26
N GLU A 65 -35.20 -20.10 37.91
CA GLU A 65 -35.43 -18.71 37.49
C GLU A 65 -34.18 -17.85 37.67
N LEU A 66 -33.55 -17.89 38.86
CA LEU A 66 -32.31 -17.17 39.13
C LEU A 66 -31.17 -17.64 38.21
N LYS A 67 -31.06 -18.95 37.99
CA LYS A 67 -30.11 -19.53 37.04
C LYS A 67 -30.33 -19.02 35.62
N GLY A 68 -31.58 -18.97 35.16
CA GLY A 68 -31.94 -18.42 33.86
C GLY A 68 -31.56 -16.95 33.71
N GLN A 69 -31.79 -16.13 34.74
CA GLN A 69 -31.40 -14.71 34.77
C GLN A 69 -29.88 -14.52 34.74
N ILE A 70 -29.12 -15.32 35.50
CA ILE A 70 -27.65 -15.23 35.51
C ILE A 70 -27.09 -15.63 34.14
N LEU A 71 -27.56 -16.73 33.56
CA LEU A 71 -27.09 -17.19 32.25
C LEU A 71 -27.48 -16.22 31.13
N SER A 72 -28.65 -15.59 31.18
CA SER A 72 -29.05 -14.58 30.20
C SER A 72 -28.17 -13.32 30.30
N LEU A 73 -27.88 -12.86 31.52
CA LEU A 73 -26.98 -11.73 31.75
C LEU A 73 -25.57 -12.02 31.23
N ILE A 74 -25.03 -13.19 31.54
CA ILE A 74 -23.73 -13.65 31.01
C ILE A 74 -23.78 -13.70 29.48
N GLY A 75 -24.85 -14.22 28.90
CA GLY A 75 -25.07 -14.26 27.46
C GLY A 75 -25.00 -12.87 26.83
N ILE A 76 -25.74 -11.90 27.37
CA ILE A 76 -25.75 -10.50 26.91
C ILE A 76 -24.36 -9.88 27.01
N VAL A 77 -23.67 -10.07 28.14
CA VAL A 77 -22.33 -9.51 28.37
C VAL A 77 -21.32 -10.11 27.39
N ILE A 78 -21.31 -11.43 27.22
CA ILE A 78 -20.39 -12.12 26.29
C ILE A 78 -20.71 -11.72 24.84
N SER A 79 -21.98 -11.71 24.45
CA SER A 79 -22.36 -11.31 23.08
C SER A 79 -22.01 -9.86 22.80
N GLY A 80 -22.23 -8.96 23.77
CA GLY A 80 -21.87 -7.55 23.67
C GLY A 80 -20.36 -7.35 23.56
N ALA A 81 -19.58 -8.08 24.36
CA ALA A 81 -18.12 -8.04 24.32
C ALA A 81 -17.57 -8.55 22.97
N ILE A 82 -18.10 -9.66 22.44
CA ILE A 82 -17.71 -10.19 21.13
C ILE A 82 -18.07 -9.20 20.02
N ALA A 83 -19.30 -8.65 20.05
CA ALA A 83 -19.75 -7.69 19.06
C ALA A 83 -18.87 -6.44 19.05
N LEU A 84 -18.62 -5.85 20.22
CA LEU A 84 -17.79 -4.64 20.36
C LEU A 84 -16.34 -4.90 19.92
N SER A 85 -15.77 -6.04 20.31
CA SER A 85 -14.41 -6.42 19.93
C SER A 85 -14.26 -6.71 18.43
N SER A 86 -15.33 -7.15 17.76
CA SER A 86 -15.32 -7.49 16.33
C SER A 86 -15.54 -6.29 15.42
N THR A 87 -15.95 -5.13 15.95
CA THR A 87 -16.29 -3.93 15.17
C THR A 87 -15.17 -3.50 14.23
N THR A 88 -13.92 -3.48 14.69
CA THR A 88 -12.76 -3.09 13.87
C THR A 88 -12.50 -4.06 12.72
N LEU A 89 -12.63 -5.37 12.96
CA LEU A 89 -12.43 -6.39 11.95
C LEU A 89 -13.50 -6.30 10.86
N LEU A 90 -14.76 -6.19 11.28
CA LEU A 90 -15.90 -6.03 10.38
C LEU A 90 -15.80 -4.72 9.59
N GLY A 91 -15.42 -3.62 10.26
CA GLY A 91 -15.22 -2.32 9.61
C GLY A 91 -14.19 -2.39 8.49
N ASN A 92 -13.03 -2.99 8.73
CA ASN A 92 -11.99 -3.15 7.71
C ASN A 92 -12.38 -4.10 6.58
N THR A 93 -13.13 -5.15 6.90
CA THR A 93 -13.65 -6.09 5.90
C THR A 93 -14.63 -5.40 4.96
N LEU A 94 -15.63 -4.69 5.51
CA LEU A 94 -16.61 -3.94 4.72
C LEU A 94 -15.96 -2.81 3.93
N ALA A 95 -15.00 -2.10 4.52
CA ALA A 95 -14.22 -1.09 3.83
C ALA A 95 -13.45 -1.68 2.64
N GLY A 96 -12.80 -2.83 2.83
CA GLY A 96 -12.09 -3.53 1.76
C GLY A 96 -13.01 -3.96 0.61
N VAL A 97 -14.20 -4.47 0.92
CA VAL A 97 -15.22 -4.79 -0.09
C VAL A 97 -15.67 -3.53 -0.83
N LEU A 98 -15.96 -2.44 -0.11
CA LEU A 98 -16.40 -1.19 -0.72
C LEU A 98 -15.35 -0.63 -1.68
N LEU A 99 -14.08 -0.57 -1.28
CA LEU A 99 -12.98 -0.11 -2.15
C LEU A 99 -12.82 -0.95 -3.42
N LYS A 100 -13.07 -2.28 -3.33
CA LYS A 100 -13.06 -3.17 -4.51
C LYS A 100 -14.26 -2.93 -5.43
N VAL A 101 -15.43 -2.66 -4.87
CA VAL A 101 -16.66 -2.40 -5.63
C VAL A 101 -16.60 -1.05 -6.34
N THR A 102 -16.16 0.00 -5.66
CA THR A 102 -16.00 1.34 -6.25
C THR A 102 -14.87 1.40 -7.26
N LYS A 103 -13.92 0.45 -7.19
CA LYS A 103 -12.72 0.40 -8.04
C LYS A 103 -11.95 1.72 -8.03
N SER A 104 -11.89 2.37 -6.86
CA SER A 104 -11.26 3.68 -6.69
C SER A 104 -9.78 3.68 -7.12
N PHE A 105 -9.08 2.56 -6.97
CA PHE A 105 -7.72 2.30 -7.46
C PHE A 105 -7.47 0.79 -7.55
N ARG A 106 -6.35 0.40 -8.16
CA ARG A 106 -5.91 -0.97 -8.37
C ARG A 106 -4.49 -1.19 -7.83
N SER A 107 -4.08 -2.45 -7.73
CA SER A 107 -2.67 -2.76 -7.48
C SER A 107 -1.83 -2.19 -8.62
N GLY A 108 -0.70 -1.58 -8.27
CA GLY A 108 0.14 -0.84 -9.21
C GLY A 108 -0.25 0.62 -9.44
N ASP A 109 -1.40 1.09 -8.96
CA ASP A 109 -1.69 2.52 -9.03
C ASP A 109 -0.85 3.27 -7.99
N PHE A 110 -0.40 4.47 -8.33
CA PHE A 110 0.16 5.39 -7.35
C PHE A 110 -1.00 6.06 -6.60
N ILE A 111 -0.89 6.12 -5.27
CA ILE A 111 -1.84 6.81 -4.41
C ILE A 111 -1.10 7.67 -3.38
N SER A 112 -1.80 8.69 -2.87
CA SER A 112 -1.35 9.52 -1.76
C SER A 112 -2.51 9.69 -0.78
N VAL A 113 -2.25 9.39 0.50
CA VAL A 113 -3.22 9.52 1.60
C VAL A 113 -2.51 10.13 2.79
N ASN A 114 -2.92 11.34 3.15
CA ASN A 114 -2.21 12.16 4.14
C ASN A 114 -0.70 12.23 3.80
N ASP A 115 0.17 11.82 4.70
CA ASP A 115 1.63 11.88 4.51
C ASP A 115 2.20 10.67 3.76
N TYR A 116 1.37 9.68 3.44
CA TYR A 116 1.80 8.43 2.80
C TYR A 116 1.60 8.51 1.29
N THR A 117 2.69 8.43 0.53
CA THR A 117 2.65 8.40 -0.94
C THR A 117 3.48 7.25 -1.48
N GLY A 118 2.90 6.47 -2.38
CA GLY A 118 3.58 5.35 -3.00
C GLY A 118 2.71 4.54 -3.96
N LYS A 119 3.22 3.40 -4.40
CA LYS A 119 2.57 2.49 -5.34
C LYS A 119 1.87 1.36 -4.58
N VAL A 120 0.62 1.06 -4.93
CA VAL A 120 -0.16 0.02 -4.25
C VAL A 120 0.45 -1.36 -4.50
N ALA A 121 0.98 -1.97 -3.45
CA ALA A 121 1.68 -3.25 -3.50
C ALA A 121 0.76 -4.43 -3.23
N SER A 122 -0.24 -4.30 -2.35
CA SER A 122 -1.21 -5.37 -2.14
C SER A 122 -2.52 -4.84 -1.59
N ARG A 123 -3.61 -5.57 -1.85
CA ARG A 123 -4.95 -5.22 -1.37
C ARG A 123 -5.57 -6.44 -0.70
N SER A 124 -5.48 -6.48 0.62
CA SER A 124 -5.98 -7.58 1.44
C SER A 124 -7.41 -7.32 1.92
N LEU A 125 -7.95 -8.26 2.71
CA LEU A 125 -9.29 -8.11 3.27
C LEU A 125 -9.38 -6.98 4.30
N LEU A 126 -8.28 -6.73 5.04
CA LEU A 126 -8.27 -5.81 6.18
C LEU A 126 -7.41 -4.56 5.97
N ASN A 127 -6.42 -4.64 5.10
CA ASN A 127 -5.46 -3.57 4.87
C ASN A 127 -5.02 -3.50 3.40
N ILE A 128 -4.35 -2.41 3.10
CA ILE A 128 -3.68 -2.14 1.84
C ILE A 128 -2.23 -1.87 2.14
N GLU A 129 -1.36 -2.42 1.31
CA GLU A 129 0.07 -2.23 1.39
C GLU A 129 0.47 -1.24 0.29
N ILE A 130 1.21 -0.20 0.69
CA ILE A 130 1.77 0.80 -0.21
C ILE A 130 3.29 0.67 -0.14
N GLN A 131 3.93 0.53 -1.30
CA GLN A 131 5.38 0.60 -1.40
C GLN A 131 5.79 2.06 -1.64
N THR A 132 6.62 2.60 -0.77
CA THR A 132 7.07 4.00 -0.79
C THR A 132 8.34 4.17 -1.63
N PHE A 133 8.73 5.41 -1.89
CA PHE A 133 9.88 5.75 -2.74
C PHE A 133 11.23 5.31 -2.16
N ASP A 134 11.31 5.08 -0.86
CA ASP A 134 12.48 4.50 -0.17
C ASP A 134 12.45 2.96 -0.15
N ARG A 135 11.59 2.34 -0.97
CA ARG A 135 11.34 0.89 -1.05
C ARG A 135 10.72 0.30 0.23
N GLY A 136 10.29 1.15 1.18
CA GLY A 136 9.55 0.74 2.37
C GLY A 136 8.14 0.24 2.07
N LEU A 137 7.54 -0.49 3.02
CA LEU A 137 6.17 -0.99 2.93
C LEU A 137 5.32 -0.42 4.07
N ILE A 138 4.23 0.25 3.72
CA ILE A 138 3.30 0.85 4.66
C ILE A 138 1.97 0.11 4.58
N PHE A 139 1.50 -0.40 5.73
CA PHE A 139 0.23 -1.10 5.85
C PHE A 139 -0.85 -0.15 6.40
N LEU A 140 -1.81 0.20 5.56
CA LEU A 140 -2.94 1.05 5.93
C LEU A 140 -4.20 0.20 6.12
N PRO A 141 -4.90 0.31 7.26
CA PRO A 141 -6.21 -0.32 7.43
C PRO A 141 -7.19 0.17 6.35
N ASN A 142 -8.05 -0.71 5.83
CA ASN A 142 -9.01 -0.32 4.79
C ASN A 142 -9.93 0.81 5.25
N VAL A 143 -10.33 0.83 6.53
CA VAL A 143 -11.16 1.91 7.11
C VAL A 143 -10.46 3.26 7.01
N TYR A 144 -9.15 3.29 7.20
CA TYR A 144 -8.36 4.53 7.14
C TYR A 144 -8.47 5.20 5.77
N LEU A 145 -8.43 4.41 4.69
CA LEU A 145 -8.53 4.91 3.32
C LEU A 145 -9.91 5.46 2.95
N ILE A 146 -10.96 5.02 3.66
CA ILE A 146 -12.32 5.52 3.45
C ILE A 146 -12.58 6.78 4.27
N GLN A 147 -11.97 6.87 5.46
CA GLN A 147 -12.16 8.00 6.36
C GLN A 147 -11.32 9.22 5.99
N ASN A 148 -10.24 9.03 5.23
CA ASN A 148 -9.34 10.11 4.84
C ASN A 148 -9.42 10.40 3.34
N PRO A 149 -9.26 11.66 2.91
CA PRO A 149 -9.09 11.99 1.51
C PRO A 149 -7.89 11.24 0.90
N MET A 150 -8.11 10.66 -0.28
CA MET A 150 -7.10 9.93 -1.03
C MET A 150 -6.99 10.51 -2.43
N LYS A 151 -5.76 10.80 -2.85
CA LYS A 151 -5.44 11.17 -4.22
C LYS A 151 -4.97 9.92 -4.97
N VAL A 152 -5.59 9.64 -6.12
CA VAL A 152 -5.18 8.57 -7.03
C VAL A 152 -4.52 9.20 -8.24
N PHE A 153 -3.31 8.80 -8.56
CA PHE A 153 -2.59 9.33 -9.70
C PHE A 153 -3.00 8.56 -10.96
N PRO A 154 -3.44 9.24 -12.03
CA PRO A 154 -3.96 8.57 -13.21
C PRO A 154 -2.82 7.98 -14.04
N LYS A 155 -3.06 6.78 -14.62
CA LYS A 155 -2.10 6.15 -15.55
C LYS A 155 -1.88 6.95 -16.84
N SER A 156 -2.73 7.94 -17.15
CA SER A 156 -2.56 8.83 -18.30
C SER A 156 -1.42 9.84 -18.12
N GLY A 157 -0.88 9.97 -16.91
CA GLY A 157 0.26 10.82 -16.61
C GLY A 157 -0.02 11.87 -15.55
N LEU A 158 1.06 12.44 -15.02
CA LEU A 158 1.05 13.43 -13.96
C LEU A 158 1.99 14.59 -14.34
N PHE A 159 1.59 15.82 -14.00
CA PHE A 159 2.50 16.95 -14.09
C PHE A 159 3.57 16.87 -12.99
N ILE A 160 4.83 16.90 -13.41
CA ILE A 160 5.98 17.12 -12.54
C ILE A 160 6.34 18.60 -12.64
N SER A 161 6.55 19.24 -11.49
CA SER A 161 6.90 20.64 -11.41
C SER A 161 8.35 20.80 -10.95
N VAL A 162 9.13 21.59 -11.67
CA VAL A 162 10.47 22.04 -11.26
C VAL A 162 10.41 23.54 -11.04
N GLU A 163 10.76 23.97 -9.83
CA GLU A 163 10.71 25.38 -9.44
C GLU A 163 12.11 25.98 -9.41
N VAL A 164 12.26 27.16 -10.00
CA VAL A 164 13.49 27.93 -9.99
C VAL A 164 13.20 29.40 -9.70
N SER A 165 14.13 30.06 -9.01
CA SER A 165 14.05 31.49 -8.70
C SER A 165 15.22 32.19 -9.37
N LEU A 166 14.93 33.16 -10.23
CA LEU A 166 15.93 33.87 -11.02
C LEU A 166 15.78 35.38 -10.82
N GLY A 167 16.91 36.10 -10.83
CA GLY A 167 16.93 37.54 -10.62
C GLY A 167 16.14 38.33 -11.68
N TYR A 168 15.75 39.56 -11.31
CA TYR A 168 15.01 40.47 -12.21
C TYR A 168 15.84 40.99 -13.39
N ASP A 169 17.14 40.79 -13.33
CA ASP A 169 18.12 41.09 -14.39
C ASP A 169 18.02 40.14 -15.59
N VAL A 170 17.35 38.99 -15.45
CA VAL A 170 17.17 38.02 -16.53
C VAL A 170 15.86 38.26 -17.28
N GLN A 171 15.93 38.32 -18.62
CA GLN A 171 14.73 38.51 -19.44
C GLN A 171 13.77 37.32 -19.37
N ARG A 172 12.52 37.57 -18.97
CA ARG A 172 11.45 36.56 -18.83
C ARG A 172 11.34 35.58 -20.01
N THR A 173 11.32 36.09 -21.24
CA THR A 173 11.16 35.27 -22.45
C THR A 173 12.35 34.34 -22.70
N LYS A 174 13.55 34.71 -22.22
CA LYS A 174 14.75 33.87 -22.29
C LYS A 174 14.62 32.70 -21.32
N VAL A 175 14.18 32.97 -20.09
CA VAL A 175 13.92 31.95 -19.06
C VAL A 175 12.86 30.94 -19.53
N GLU A 176 11.71 31.42 -20.00
CA GLU A 176 10.62 30.55 -20.44
C GLU A 176 11.04 29.61 -21.57
N LYS A 177 11.83 30.10 -22.53
CA LYS A 177 12.38 29.30 -23.62
C LYS A 177 13.37 28.24 -23.12
N ALA A 178 14.27 28.60 -22.21
CA ALA A 178 15.23 27.65 -21.64
C ALA A 178 14.51 26.53 -20.87
N LEU A 179 13.52 26.89 -20.03
CA LEU A 179 12.74 25.90 -19.28
C LEU A 179 11.93 24.96 -20.19
N LEU A 180 11.30 25.48 -21.24
CA LEU A 180 10.59 24.63 -22.20
C LEU A 180 11.55 23.72 -23.00
N SER A 181 12.71 24.24 -23.40
CA SER A 181 13.72 23.44 -24.11
C SER A 181 14.25 22.29 -23.25
N ALA A 182 14.39 22.48 -21.93
CA ALA A 182 14.75 21.40 -21.01
C ALA A 182 13.74 20.24 -21.03
N ALA A 183 12.44 20.53 -21.09
CA ALA A 183 11.40 19.51 -21.22
C ALA A 183 11.42 18.83 -22.60
N GLU A 184 11.61 19.60 -23.68
CA GLU A 184 11.70 19.10 -25.06
C GLU A 184 12.89 18.14 -25.23
N LYS A 185 14.05 18.44 -24.64
CA LYS A 185 15.24 17.58 -24.68
C LYS A 185 15.04 16.22 -23.99
N LEU A 186 14.08 16.14 -23.06
CA LEU A 186 13.67 14.87 -22.44
C LEU A 186 12.54 14.17 -23.20
N GLY A 187 12.10 14.72 -24.34
CA GLY A 187 10.99 14.18 -25.13
C GLY A 187 9.62 14.43 -24.50
N ILE A 188 9.49 15.42 -23.60
CA ILE A 188 8.21 15.76 -22.97
C ILE A 188 7.54 16.88 -23.78
N GLU A 189 6.55 16.51 -24.60
CA GLU A 189 5.86 17.46 -25.48
C GLU A 189 4.90 18.40 -24.73
N ASN A 190 4.26 17.91 -23.66
CA ASN A 190 3.25 18.66 -22.93
C ASN A 190 3.87 19.31 -21.70
N ALA A 191 4.51 20.46 -21.90
CA ALA A 191 5.07 21.27 -20.83
C ALA A 191 4.62 22.74 -20.92
N TYR A 192 4.52 23.40 -19.79
CA TYR A 192 4.26 24.84 -19.72
C TYR A 192 5.02 25.48 -18.56
N VAL A 193 5.30 26.77 -18.67
CA VAL A 193 5.95 27.55 -17.63
C VAL A 193 4.91 28.44 -16.95
N GLU A 194 4.89 28.40 -15.63
CA GLU A 194 4.08 29.27 -14.77
C GLU A 194 5.01 30.24 -14.03
N ILE A 195 4.62 31.51 -13.96
CA ILE A 195 5.23 32.47 -13.03
C ILE A 195 4.45 32.37 -11.73
N LYS A 196 5.01 31.68 -10.72
CA LYS A 196 4.32 31.45 -9.43
C LYS A 196 4.20 32.73 -8.62
N GLY A 197 5.17 33.63 -8.74
CA GLY A 197 5.21 34.85 -7.96
C GLY A 197 6.40 35.75 -8.27
N LEU A 198 6.26 37.00 -7.85
CA LEU A 198 7.29 38.02 -7.87
C LEU A 198 7.79 38.19 -6.44
N LEU A 199 8.97 37.65 -6.13
CA LEU A 199 9.59 37.73 -4.80
C LEU A 199 10.42 39.01 -4.68
N ASP A 200 10.93 39.32 -3.49
CA ASP A 200 11.66 40.57 -3.23
C ASP A 200 12.88 40.79 -4.15
N PHE A 201 13.56 39.70 -4.53
CA PHE A 201 14.81 39.75 -5.31
C PHE A 201 14.83 38.84 -6.54
N SER A 202 13.73 38.16 -6.84
CA SER A 202 13.68 37.19 -7.93
C SER A 202 12.26 36.95 -8.41
N VAL A 203 12.12 36.54 -9.67
CA VAL A 203 10.89 35.94 -10.18
C VAL A 203 10.94 34.43 -9.94
N GLN A 204 9.87 33.86 -9.37
CA GLN A 204 9.73 32.42 -9.17
C GLN A 204 9.00 31.80 -10.36
N TYR A 205 9.69 30.92 -11.07
CA TYR A 205 9.17 30.16 -12.20
C TYR A 205 8.93 28.70 -11.80
N ALA A 206 7.92 28.08 -12.41
CA ALA A 206 7.69 26.64 -12.35
C ALA A 206 7.53 26.09 -13.76
N LEU A 207 8.39 25.14 -14.12
CA LEU A 207 8.20 24.31 -15.29
C LEU A 207 7.32 23.12 -14.91
N HIS A 208 6.15 23.01 -15.52
CA HIS A 208 5.24 21.88 -15.37
C HIS A 208 5.33 21.00 -16.60
N ALA A 209 5.72 19.74 -16.43
CA ALA A 209 5.91 18.78 -17.52
C ALA A 209 5.05 17.53 -17.29
N LEU A 210 4.20 17.17 -18.26
CA LEU A 210 3.32 16.00 -18.16
C LEU A 210 4.11 14.72 -18.43
N VAL A 211 4.28 13.91 -17.38
CA VAL A 211 4.96 12.62 -17.45
C VAL A 211 3.93 11.50 -17.54
N THR A 212 3.91 10.78 -18.66
CA THR A 212 2.99 9.67 -18.92
C THR A 212 3.47 8.35 -18.33
N ASN A 213 4.80 8.12 -18.31
CA ASN A 213 5.39 6.93 -17.72
C ASN A 213 5.67 7.14 -16.22
N LEU A 214 4.69 6.79 -15.37
CA LEU A 214 4.83 6.84 -13.92
C LEU A 214 5.81 5.79 -13.35
N GLU A 215 6.19 4.76 -14.13
CA GLU A 215 7.16 3.77 -13.67
C GLU A 215 8.57 4.33 -13.58
N SER A 216 8.89 5.41 -14.31
CA SER A 216 10.18 6.08 -14.24
C SER A 216 10.07 7.45 -13.57
N TYR A 217 9.06 7.63 -12.70
CA TYR A 217 8.71 8.94 -12.14
C TYR A 217 9.90 9.62 -11.44
N MET A 218 10.64 8.90 -10.58
CA MET A 218 11.75 9.51 -9.85
C MET A 218 12.92 9.83 -10.77
N SER A 219 13.22 8.92 -11.68
CA SER A 219 14.26 9.10 -12.67
C SER A 219 13.99 10.29 -13.59
N ILE A 220 12.76 10.41 -14.11
CA ILE A 220 12.35 11.53 -14.96
C ILE A 220 12.37 12.84 -14.17
N LYS A 221 11.89 12.84 -12.92
CA LYS A 221 11.94 14.04 -12.06
C LYS A 221 13.37 14.52 -11.86
N SER A 222 14.29 13.63 -11.50
CA SER A 222 15.70 13.98 -11.31
C SER A 222 16.35 14.47 -12.61
N LYS A 223 16.11 13.77 -13.74
CA LYS A 223 16.59 14.18 -15.07
C LYS A 223 16.05 15.55 -15.48
N LEU A 224 14.78 15.85 -15.19
CA LEU A 224 14.17 17.15 -15.49
C LEU A 224 14.83 18.29 -14.70
N HIS A 225 15.13 18.08 -13.41
CA HIS A 225 15.89 19.06 -12.63
C HIS A 225 17.29 19.30 -13.21
N ALA A 226 18.00 18.23 -13.59
CA ALA A 226 19.33 18.34 -14.21
C ALA A 226 19.25 19.11 -15.55
N MET A 227 18.32 18.75 -16.42
CA MET A 227 18.14 19.43 -17.71
C MET A 227 17.74 20.90 -17.58
N VAL A 228 16.95 21.26 -16.56
CA VAL A 228 16.65 22.66 -16.27
C VAL A 228 17.91 23.43 -15.91
N ILE A 229 18.78 22.86 -15.07
CA ILE A 229 20.07 23.48 -14.71
C ILE A 229 20.95 23.65 -15.95
N ASP A 230 21.13 22.58 -16.72
CA ASP A 230 21.98 22.57 -17.91
C ASP A 230 21.50 23.56 -18.97
N GLU A 231 20.18 23.66 -19.19
CA GLU A 231 19.63 24.54 -20.21
C GLU A 231 19.63 26.02 -19.82
N LEU A 232 19.48 26.32 -18.52
CA LEU A 232 19.68 27.67 -18.01
C LEU A 232 21.14 28.10 -18.21
N HIS A 233 22.10 27.23 -17.86
CA HIS A 233 23.52 27.50 -18.08
C HIS A 233 23.89 27.64 -19.56
N HIS A 234 23.39 26.76 -20.45
CA HIS A 234 23.59 26.89 -21.90
C HIS A 234 23.00 28.18 -22.47
N SER A 235 21.96 28.71 -21.83
CA SER A 235 21.37 30.00 -22.18
C SER A 235 22.09 31.17 -21.53
N ASP A 236 23.29 31.03 -20.96
CA ASP A 236 24.00 32.08 -20.22
C ASP A 236 23.15 32.69 -19.08
N ILE A 237 22.37 31.87 -18.38
CA ILE A 237 21.60 32.28 -17.22
C ILE A 237 22.29 31.71 -15.98
N GLU A 238 22.86 32.58 -15.16
CA GLU A 238 23.46 32.20 -13.87
C GLU A 238 22.37 31.78 -12.87
N ILE A 239 22.52 30.60 -12.28
CA ILE A 239 21.66 30.14 -11.18
C ILE A 239 22.36 30.45 -9.87
N VAL A 240 21.86 31.46 -9.16
CA VAL A 240 22.45 31.89 -7.89
C VAL A 240 21.37 32.31 -6.92
N SER A 241 21.63 32.13 -5.62
CA SER A 241 20.69 32.61 -4.61
C SER A 241 20.55 34.14 -4.71
N PRO A 242 19.34 34.70 -4.69
CA PRO A 242 19.14 36.14 -4.82
C PRO A 242 19.88 36.96 -3.74
N ASN A 243 20.00 36.41 -2.53
CA ASN A 243 20.76 37.01 -1.44
C ASN A 243 22.25 37.14 -1.77
N PHE A 244 22.84 36.12 -2.38
CA PHE A 244 24.25 36.17 -2.78
C PHE A 244 24.48 37.15 -3.94
N MET A 245 23.56 37.20 -4.91
CA MET A 245 23.62 38.13 -6.05
C MET A 245 23.70 39.59 -5.59
N ASN A 246 22.87 39.99 -4.61
CA ASN A 246 22.85 41.36 -4.09
C ASN A 246 24.12 41.78 -3.33
N THR A 247 24.93 40.82 -2.86
CA THR A 247 26.16 41.09 -2.11
C THR A 247 27.43 41.09 -2.98
N ARG A 248 27.32 40.64 -4.23
CA ARG A 248 28.46 40.52 -5.15
C ARG A 248 28.80 41.90 -5.72
N ALA A 249 30.09 42.25 -5.74
CA ALA A 249 30.53 43.40 -6.53
C ALA A 249 30.14 43.15 -7.99
N LEU A 250 29.43 44.09 -8.63
CA LEU A 250 28.97 44.00 -10.02
C LEU A 250 30.14 43.66 -10.94
N SER A 251 30.34 42.36 -11.20
CA SER A 251 31.16 41.86 -12.27
C SER A 251 30.21 41.47 -13.39
N ASP A 252 30.35 42.07 -14.57
CA ASP A 252 29.43 41.88 -15.72
C ASP A 252 29.42 40.46 -16.30
N THR A 253 30.22 39.54 -15.73
CA THR A 253 30.34 38.16 -16.21
C THR A 253 29.59 37.18 -15.31
N PRO A 254 28.60 36.44 -15.84
CA PRO A 254 27.95 35.37 -15.10
C PRO A 254 28.97 34.29 -14.73
N VAL A 255 28.83 33.70 -13.54
CA VAL A 255 29.67 32.57 -13.09
C VAL A 255 28.92 31.28 -13.31
N ILE A 256 29.26 30.59 -14.39
CA ILE A 256 28.68 29.31 -14.78
C ILE A 256 29.74 28.23 -14.60
N PRO A 257 29.45 27.11 -13.90
CA PRO A 257 30.38 25.99 -13.80
C PRO A 257 30.76 25.44 -15.18
N GLU A 258 32.02 25.06 -15.36
CA GLU A 258 32.48 24.40 -16.59
C GLU A 258 31.75 23.06 -16.75
N SER A 259 31.19 22.80 -17.94
CA SER A 259 30.48 21.55 -18.21
C SER A 259 31.48 20.39 -18.29
N ILE A 260 31.28 19.40 -17.43
CA ILE A 260 32.00 18.12 -17.53
C ILE A 260 31.12 17.20 -18.40
N GLU A 261 31.46 17.06 -19.69
CA GLU A 261 30.81 16.08 -20.55
C GLU A 261 31.27 14.67 -20.19
N GLU A 262 30.35 13.89 -19.59
CA GLU A 262 30.03 12.48 -19.88
C GLU A 262 29.51 11.76 -18.63
N LYS A 263 28.19 11.50 -18.58
CA LYS A 263 27.68 10.36 -17.80
C LYS A 263 28.05 9.08 -18.55
N THR A 264 28.69 8.15 -17.87
CA THR A 264 29.04 6.83 -18.42
C THR A 264 27.75 6.10 -18.83
N GLU A 265 27.76 5.26 -19.89
CA GLU A 265 26.58 4.46 -20.27
C GLU A 265 26.01 3.63 -19.10
N LEU A 266 26.88 3.22 -18.18
CA LEU A 266 26.51 2.50 -16.96
C LEU A 266 25.61 3.34 -16.03
N GLU A 267 25.90 4.64 -15.88
CA GLU A 267 25.13 5.55 -15.03
C GLU A 267 23.75 5.85 -15.64
N LYS A 268 23.67 5.92 -16.98
CA LYS A 268 22.39 6.07 -17.69
C LYS A 268 21.49 4.85 -17.53
N ALA A 269 22.07 3.65 -17.61
CA ALA A 269 21.34 2.39 -17.45
C ALA A 269 20.92 2.11 -16.00
N LEU A 270 21.74 2.53 -15.02
CA LEU A 270 21.40 2.44 -13.60
C LEU A 270 20.21 3.34 -13.27
N ASP A 271 20.22 4.60 -13.71
CA ASP A 271 19.12 5.56 -13.49
C ASP A 271 17.78 5.00 -14.00
N GLU A 272 17.73 4.33 -15.16
CA GLU A 272 16.48 3.81 -15.73
C GLU A 272 15.88 2.60 -14.98
N ASN A 273 16.68 1.89 -14.17
CA ASN A 273 16.25 0.68 -13.46
C ASN A 273 15.93 0.92 -11.96
N ILE A 274 16.24 2.12 -11.43
CA ILE A 274 16.07 2.39 -9.98
C ILE A 274 14.61 2.27 -9.57
N ASP A 275 13.68 2.88 -10.31
CA ASP A 275 12.26 2.83 -9.97
C ASP A 275 11.70 1.39 -10.01
N ALA A 276 12.20 0.53 -10.91
CA ALA A 276 11.81 -0.87 -10.97
C ALA A 276 12.26 -1.66 -9.72
N ILE A 277 13.42 -1.29 -9.16
CA ILE A 277 13.95 -1.84 -7.90
C ILE A 277 13.15 -1.30 -6.70
N ILE A 278 12.84 0.00 -6.68
CA ILE A 278 12.07 0.64 -5.61
C ILE A 278 10.66 0.06 -5.51
N PHE A 279 10.01 -0.19 -6.65
CA PHE A 279 8.62 -0.64 -6.73
C PHE A 279 8.46 -2.10 -7.16
N ASP A 280 9.47 -2.93 -6.91
CA ASP A 280 9.51 -4.34 -7.32
C ASP A 280 8.24 -5.12 -6.95
N LYS A 281 7.85 -5.11 -5.67
CA LYS A 281 6.67 -5.79 -5.16
C LYS A 281 5.39 -5.23 -5.76
N ALA A 282 5.26 -3.91 -5.85
CA ALA A 282 4.10 -3.27 -6.45
C ALA A 282 3.96 -3.55 -7.95
N ASN A 283 5.07 -3.64 -8.68
CA ASN A 283 5.09 -4.02 -10.09
C ASN A 283 4.65 -5.48 -10.28
N HIS A 284 5.11 -6.38 -9.41
CA HIS A 284 4.65 -7.78 -9.41
C HIS A 284 3.15 -7.87 -9.11
N ALA A 285 2.65 -7.06 -8.18
CA ALA A 285 1.23 -7.02 -7.84
C ALA A 285 0.32 -6.48 -8.96
N ASP A 286 0.75 -5.46 -9.71
CA ASP A 286 0.03 -4.98 -10.90
C ASP A 286 -0.07 -6.11 -11.95
N LYS A 287 1.08 -6.76 -12.25
CA LYS A 287 1.15 -7.89 -13.17
C LYS A 287 0.22 -9.03 -12.73
N LEU A 288 0.20 -9.35 -11.44
CA LEU A 288 -0.65 -10.36 -10.86
C LEU A 288 -2.14 -10.02 -11.03
N GLU A 289 -2.54 -8.79 -10.74
CA GLU A 289 -3.93 -8.35 -10.91
C GLU A 289 -4.36 -8.40 -12.39
N VAL A 290 -3.51 -7.96 -13.31
CA VAL A 290 -3.77 -8.03 -14.75
C VAL A 290 -3.98 -9.47 -15.21
N LEU A 291 -3.16 -10.42 -14.72
CA LEU A 291 -3.32 -11.84 -15.04
C LEU A 291 -4.59 -12.43 -14.44
N GLN A 292 -4.97 -12.06 -13.22
CA GLN A 292 -6.22 -12.49 -12.60
C GLN A 292 -7.43 -12.00 -13.40
N GLN A 293 -7.43 -10.74 -13.84
CA GLN A 293 -8.49 -10.21 -14.71
C GLN A 293 -8.54 -10.94 -16.06
N LYS A 294 -7.38 -11.28 -16.65
CA LYS A 294 -7.32 -12.09 -17.86
C LYS A 294 -7.90 -13.50 -17.62
N LYS A 295 -7.58 -14.14 -16.49
CA LYS A 295 -8.13 -15.44 -16.09
C LYS A 295 -9.65 -15.40 -15.98
N GLU A 296 -10.21 -14.42 -15.29
CA GLU A 296 -11.67 -14.27 -15.14
C GLU A 296 -12.37 -14.09 -16.49
N ARG A 297 -11.78 -13.31 -17.41
CA ARG A 297 -12.31 -13.16 -18.78
C ARG A 297 -12.30 -14.48 -19.53
N VAL A 298 -11.21 -15.26 -19.44
CA VAL A 298 -11.11 -16.58 -20.08
C VAL A 298 -12.14 -17.55 -19.49
N LEU A 299 -12.31 -17.59 -18.17
CA LEU A 299 -13.32 -18.42 -17.51
C LEU A 299 -14.75 -18.06 -17.96
N LYS A 300 -15.06 -16.77 -18.07
CA LYS A 300 -16.37 -16.30 -18.55
C LYS A 300 -16.62 -16.64 -20.02
N LEU A 301 -15.57 -16.74 -20.84
CA LEU A 301 -15.68 -17.22 -22.22
C LEU A 301 -15.88 -18.73 -22.26
N LEU A 302 -15.14 -19.47 -21.43
CA LEU A 302 -15.23 -20.93 -21.34
C LEU A 302 -16.63 -21.36 -20.87
N SER A 303 -17.22 -20.66 -19.90
CA SER A 303 -18.57 -20.97 -19.38
C SER A 303 -19.70 -20.78 -20.41
N LYS A 304 -19.41 -20.15 -21.55
CA LYS A 304 -20.38 -19.91 -22.64
C LYS A 304 -20.19 -20.87 -23.82
N GLU A 305 -19.15 -21.68 -23.78
CA GLU A 305 -18.73 -22.55 -24.87
C GLU A 305 -19.12 -24.02 -24.56
N SER A 306 -19.43 -24.81 -25.58
CA SER A 306 -19.66 -26.25 -25.44
C SER A 306 -18.34 -26.97 -25.09
N ASP A 307 -18.37 -27.92 -24.15
CA ASP A 307 -17.15 -28.56 -23.64
C ASP A 307 -16.30 -29.29 -24.70
N ASP A 308 -16.92 -29.81 -25.76
CA ASP A 308 -16.24 -30.53 -26.86
C ASP A 308 -15.80 -29.62 -28.02
N SER A 309 -15.94 -28.29 -27.90
CA SER A 309 -15.51 -27.41 -28.99
C SER A 309 -13.99 -27.26 -29.00
N SER A 310 -13.36 -27.27 -30.18
CA SER A 310 -11.92 -26.97 -30.32
C SER A 310 -11.55 -25.57 -29.77
N ARG A 311 -12.54 -24.70 -29.57
CA ARG A 311 -12.37 -23.39 -28.93
C ARG A 311 -12.31 -23.49 -27.41
N ALA A 312 -13.08 -24.39 -26.78
CA ALA A 312 -13.00 -24.69 -25.35
C ALA A 312 -11.62 -25.25 -24.98
N GLU A 313 -11.07 -26.16 -25.78
CA GLU A 313 -9.74 -26.74 -25.57
C GLU A 313 -8.64 -25.66 -25.61
N ARG A 314 -8.68 -24.75 -26.58
CA ARG A 314 -7.75 -23.59 -26.67
C ARG A 314 -7.89 -22.65 -25.46
N LEU A 315 -9.10 -22.45 -24.94
CA LEU A 315 -9.34 -21.63 -23.75
C LEU A 315 -8.80 -22.29 -22.48
N ARG A 316 -8.93 -23.62 -22.35
CA ARG A 316 -8.34 -24.38 -21.24
C ARG A 316 -6.81 -24.31 -21.25
N TYR A 317 -6.18 -24.47 -22.43
CA TYR A 317 -4.73 -24.28 -22.56
C TYR A 317 -4.28 -22.87 -22.15
N LYS A 318 -4.99 -21.83 -22.62
CA LYS A 318 -4.71 -20.45 -22.20
C LYS A 318 -4.85 -20.26 -20.68
N LEU A 319 -5.84 -20.90 -20.07
CA LEU A 319 -6.05 -20.84 -18.62
C LEU A 319 -4.86 -21.45 -17.87
N GLU A 320 -4.37 -22.62 -18.32
CA GLU A 320 -3.21 -23.28 -17.71
C GLU A 320 -1.94 -22.41 -17.78
N VAL A 321 -1.71 -21.76 -18.92
CA VAL A 321 -0.58 -20.83 -19.08
C VAL A 321 -0.70 -19.63 -18.13
N ILE A 322 -1.91 -19.06 -18.00
CA ILE A 322 -2.16 -17.96 -17.06
C ILE A 322 -1.95 -18.41 -15.61
N ASP A 323 -2.39 -19.62 -15.25
CA ASP A 323 -2.24 -20.15 -13.90
C ASP A 323 -0.77 -20.37 -13.52
N LYS A 324 0.04 -20.92 -14.43
CA LYS A 324 1.49 -21.03 -14.23
C LYS A 324 2.16 -19.66 -14.04
N ALA A 325 1.76 -18.66 -14.82
CA ALA A 325 2.28 -17.30 -14.68
C ALA A 325 1.88 -16.65 -13.34
N ILE A 326 0.64 -16.85 -12.90
CA ILE A 326 0.14 -16.38 -11.60
C ILE A 326 0.93 -17.02 -10.45
N GLU A 327 1.16 -18.33 -10.49
CA GLU A 327 1.94 -19.01 -9.45
C GLU A 327 3.38 -18.51 -9.38
N LYS A 328 4.02 -18.28 -10.52
CA LYS A 328 5.38 -17.74 -10.57
C LYS A 328 5.46 -16.37 -9.88
N ILE A 329 4.57 -15.45 -10.24
CA ILE A 329 4.57 -14.09 -9.68
C ILE A 329 4.21 -14.10 -8.19
N LYS A 330 3.29 -14.98 -7.74
CA LYS A 330 3.00 -15.12 -6.31
C LYS A 330 4.23 -15.51 -5.51
N ARG A 331 5.02 -16.46 -6.00
CA ARG A 331 6.29 -16.86 -5.35
C ARG A 331 7.28 -15.70 -5.29
N GLU A 332 7.35 -14.86 -6.33
CA GLU A 332 8.21 -13.68 -6.34
C GLU A 332 7.75 -12.63 -5.31
N ILE A 333 6.44 -12.44 -5.14
CA ILE A 333 5.88 -11.52 -4.12
C ILE A 333 6.15 -12.03 -2.69
N ASP A 334 6.04 -13.34 -2.45
CA ASP A 334 6.25 -13.94 -1.13
C ASP A 334 7.71 -13.84 -0.65
N LEU A 335 8.66 -13.51 -1.54
CA LEU A 335 10.07 -13.28 -1.22
C LEU A 335 10.36 -11.85 -0.69
N HIS A 336 9.38 -10.94 -0.76
CA HIS A 336 9.50 -9.53 -0.36
C HIS A 336 8.76 -9.20 0.95
#